data_AF-A0A1V8TVR8-F1
#
_entry.id   AF-A0A1V8TVR8-F1
#
_cell.length_a   1.000
_cell.length_b   1.000
_cell.length_c   1.000
_cell.angle_alpha   90.00
_cell.angle_beta   90.00
_cell.angle_gamma   90.00
#
_symmetry.space_group_name_H-M   'P 1'
#
loop_
_entity.id
_entity.type
_entity.pdbx_description
1 polymer ?
#
loop_
_entity_poly.entity_id
_entity_poly.type
_entity_poly.pdbx_seq_one_letter_code
_entity_poly.pdbx_strand_id
1 'polypeptide(L)'
;MCGIFGYINYLVEKDRKYILDTLVNGLSRLEYRGYDSAGLAVDGDKRNEVFAFKEVGKVAKLKQLIEESKPDLTKVFDNHA
;
A
#
# COMPACT_ATOMS: atom_id res chain seq x y z
N MET A 1 15.20 -8.87 10.51
CA MET A 1 15.71 -8.22 9.27
C MET A 1 14.55 -7.42 8.69
N CYS A 2 14.78 -6.31 7.97
CA CYS A 2 13.69 -5.46 7.46
C CYS A 2 13.75 -5.31 5.93
N GLY A 3 12.62 -4.96 5.32
CA GLY A 3 12.48 -4.68 3.89
C GLY A 3 11.64 -3.43 3.69
N ILE A 4 12.10 -2.53 2.80
CA ILE A 4 11.39 -1.32 2.43
C ILE A 4 11.12 -1.39 0.92
N PHE A 5 9.90 -1.04 0.55
CA PHE A 5 9.46 -0.91 -0.83
C PHE A 5 8.60 0.35 -0.95
N GLY A 6 8.76 1.09 -2.05
CA GLY A 6 8.00 2.29 -2.33
C GLY A 6 7.66 2.38 -3.82
N TYR A 7 6.52 2.99 -4.12
CA TYR A 7 6.04 3.21 -5.48
C TYR A 7 5.69 4.69 -5.64
N ILE A 8 6.18 5.31 -6.72
CA ILE A 8 5.93 6.72 -7.05
C ILE A 8 5.53 6.77 -8.53
N ASN A 9 4.34 7.30 -8.81
CA ASN A 9 3.80 7.46 -10.16
C ASN A 9 3.75 8.95 -10.55
N TYR A 10 4.84 9.47 -11.11
CA TYR A 10 4.95 10.85 -11.56
C TYR A 10 4.42 11.03 -12.99
N LEU A 11 3.46 11.94 -13.21
CA LEU A 11 2.81 12.19 -14.51
C LEU A 11 2.19 10.93 -15.14
N VAL A 12 1.85 9.93 -14.33
CA VAL A 12 1.18 8.70 -14.76
C VAL A 12 -0.01 8.46 -13.85
N GLU A 13 -1.21 8.58 -14.41
CA GLU A 13 -2.44 8.29 -13.68
C GLU A 13 -2.53 6.80 -13.32
N LYS A 14 -2.79 6.54 -12.04
CA LYS A 14 -3.07 5.22 -11.48
C LYS A 14 -4.17 5.35 -10.44
N ASP A 15 -5.06 4.38 -10.42
CA ASP A 15 -6.07 4.27 -9.37
C ASP A 15 -5.44 3.71 -8.09
N ARG A 16 -6.11 3.95 -6.95
CA ARG A 16 -5.65 3.47 -5.64
C ARG A 16 -5.50 1.95 -5.63
N LYS A 17 -6.36 1.22 -6.35
CA LYS A 17 -6.26 -0.24 -6.48
C LYS A 17 -4.90 -0.67 -7.01
N TYR A 18 -4.46 -0.11 -8.14
CA TYR A 18 -3.17 -0.44 -8.73
C TYR A 18 -2.01 -0.14 -7.79
N ILE A 19 -2.07 1.00 -7.08
CA ILE A 19 -1.05 1.40 -6.11
C ILE A 19 -0.98 0.38 -4.96
N LEU A 20 -2.12 0.04 -4.34
CA LEU A 20 -2.20 -0.93 -3.26
C LEU A 20 -1.69 -2.31 -3.69
N ASP A 21 -2.14 -2.81 -4.85
CA ASP A 21 -1.69 -4.10 -5.39
C ASP A 21 -0.17 -4.09 -5.66
N THR A 22 0.38 -2.99 -6.16
CA THR A 22 1.82 -2.84 -6.41
C THR A 22 2.62 -2.87 -5.11
N LEU A 23 2.19 -2.14 -4.08
CA LEU A 23 2.85 -2.11 -2.77
C LEU A 23 2.80 -3.47 -2.08
N VAL A 24 1.63 -4.13 -2.05
CA VAL A 24 1.46 -5.45 -1.44
C VAL A 24 2.32 -6.49 -2.17
N ASN A 25 2.33 -6.49 -3.51
CA ASN A 25 3.18 -7.40 -4.28
C ASN A 25 4.68 -7.16 -4.04
N GLY A 26 5.10 -5.90 -3.91
CA GLY A 26 6.47 -5.54 -3.57
C GLY A 26 6.87 -6.08 -2.19
N LEU A 27 6.02 -5.92 -1.18
CA LEU A 27 6.24 -6.46 0.17
C LEU A 27 6.29 -8.00 0.18
N SER A 28 5.39 -8.67 -0.54
CA SER A 28 5.38 -10.14 -0.67
C SER A 28 6.70 -10.68 -1.23
N ARG A 29 7.31 -9.99 -2.20
CA ARG A 29 8.63 -10.37 -2.74
C ARG A 29 9.76 -10.19 -1.75
N LEU A 30 9.57 -9.40 -0.70
CA LEU A 30 10.56 -9.18 0.34
C LEU A 30 10.36 -10.15 1.53
N GLU A 31 9.26 -10.90 1.62
CA GLU A 31 8.94 -11.78 2.77
C GLU A 31 10.03 -12.81 3.09
N TYR A 32 10.82 -13.24 2.11
CA TYR A 32 11.92 -14.19 2.31
C TYR A 32 12.96 -13.72 3.35
N ARG A 33 13.07 -12.40 3.61
CA ARG A 33 13.99 -11.87 4.62
C ARG A 33 13.52 -12.08 6.06
N GLY A 34 12.25 -12.45 6.26
CA GLY A 34 11.64 -12.68 7.56
C GLY A 34 11.26 -11.39 8.31
N TYR A 35 9.97 -11.22 8.58
CA TYR A 35 9.39 -10.11 9.33
C TYR A 35 8.30 -10.60 10.28
N ASP A 36 8.21 -9.95 11.45
CA ASP A 36 7.15 -10.24 12.44
C ASP A 36 5.89 -9.39 12.21
N SER A 37 5.96 -8.39 11.33
CA SER A 37 4.86 -7.48 10.98
C SER A 37 5.09 -6.82 9.63
N ALA A 38 4.03 -6.33 9.00
CA ALA A 38 4.08 -5.55 7.76
C ALA A 38 3.18 -4.32 7.85
N GLY A 39 3.49 -3.30 7.06
CA GLY A 39 2.63 -2.12 6.93
C GLY A 39 2.93 -1.34 5.65
N LEU A 40 1.95 -0.55 5.24
CA LEU A 40 2.07 0.38 4.12
C LEU A 40 1.25 1.64 4.40
N ALA A 41 1.61 2.72 3.71
CA ALA A 41 0.87 3.96 3.74
C ALA A 41 0.58 4.43 2.31
N VAL A 42 -0.61 4.97 2.09
CA VAL A 42 -1.06 5.56 0.83
C VAL A 42 -1.85 6.82 1.11
N ASP A 43 -2.01 7.67 0.10
CA ASP A 43 -2.83 8.86 0.24
C ASP A 43 -4.31 8.53 0.52
N GLY A 44 -4.91 9.32 1.41
CA GLY A 44 -6.29 9.20 1.87
C GLY A 44 -7.31 9.86 0.93
N ASP A 45 -8.55 10.01 1.39
CA ASP A 45 -9.63 10.51 0.53
C ASP A 45 -9.60 12.03 0.37
N LYS A 46 -8.90 12.75 1.25
CA LYS A 46 -8.67 14.19 1.15
C LYS A 46 -7.20 14.49 0.86
N ARG A 47 -6.94 15.69 0.34
CA ARG A 47 -5.57 16.18 0.16
C ARG A 47 -4.86 16.24 1.52
N ASN A 48 -3.62 15.76 1.58
CA ASN A 48 -2.81 15.62 2.79
C ASN A 48 -3.35 14.63 3.84
N GLU A 49 -4.37 13.84 3.51
CA GLU A 49 -4.78 12.71 4.33
C GLU A 49 -3.94 11.49 3.97
N VAL A 50 -3.62 10.64 4.94
CA VAL A 50 -2.85 9.41 4.72
C VAL A 50 -3.58 8.25 5.37
N PHE A 51 -3.77 7.18 4.62
CA PHE A 51 -4.19 5.89 5.15
C PHE A 51 -2.96 5.04 5.45
N ALA A 52 -2.86 4.60 6.70
CA ALA A 52 -1.78 3.73 7.15
C ALA A 52 -2.37 2.40 7.61
N PHE A 53 -1.92 1.31 6.99
CA PHE A 53 -2.30 -0.06 7.32
C PHE A 53 -1.09 -0.76 7.94
N LYS A 54 -1.27 -1.37 9.11
CA LYS A 54 -0.22 -2.09 9.83
C LYS A 54 -0.83 -3.33 10.45
N GLU A 55 -0.17 -4.47 10.28
CA GLU A 55 -0.65 -5.75 10.79
C GLU A 55 0.50 -6.62 11.28
N VAL A 56 0.26 -7.40 12.33
CA VAL A 56 1.23 -8.33 12.89
C VAL A 56 1.16 -9.66 12.13
N GLY A 57 2.31 -10.15 11.71
CA GLY A 57 2.49 -11.36 10.92
C GLY A 57 2.77 -11.08 9.44
N LYS A 58 2.33 -12.01 8.59
CA LYS A 58 2.64 -12.04 7.16
C LYS A 58 1.88 -10.97 6.37
N VAL A 59 2.39 -10.63 5.18
CA VAL A 59 1.78 -9.67 4.25
C VAL A 59 0.36 -10.09 3.85
N ALA A 60 0.06 -11.39 3.85
CA ALA A 60 -1.31 -11.89 3.61
C ALA A 60 -2.34 -11.33 4.60
N LYS A 61 -1.99 -11.17 5.88
CA LYS A 61 -2.90 -10.55 6.87
C LYS A 61 -3.08 -9.06 6.64
N LEU A 62 -1.99 -8.36 6.29
CA LEU A 62 -2.06 -6.96 5.89
C LEU A 62 -3.01 -6.75 4.70
N LYS A 63 -2.97 -7.66 3.72
CA LYS A 63 -3.89 -7.63 2.57
C LYS A 63 -5.35 -7.78 3.00
N GLN A 64 -5.64 -8.71 3.91
CA GLN A 64 -6.99 -8.88 4.46
C GLN A 64 -7.46 -7.62 5.19
N LEU A 65 -6.61 -7.02 6.03
CA LEU A 65 -6.92 -5.76 6.71
C LEU A 65 -7.28 -4.64 5.74
N ILE A 66 -6.56 -4.52 4.62
CA ILE A 66 -6.84 -3.52 3.58
C ILE A 66 -8.21 -3.80 2.94
N GLU A 67 -8.52 -5.05 2.60
CA GLU A 67 -9.81 -5.44 2.04
C GLU A 67 -10.98 -5.16 3.00
N GLU A 68 -10.79 -5.41 4.30
CA GLU A 68 -11.78 -5.15 5.36
C GLU A 68 -12.02 -3.65 5.59
N SER A 69 -10.97 -2.83 5.46
CA SER A 69 -11.08 -1.37 5.61
C SER A 69 -11.85 -0.70 4.47
N LYS A 70 -12.07 -1.40 3.35
CA LYS A 70 -12.84 -0.95 2.18
C LYS A 70 -12.50 0.48 1.73
N PRO A 71 -11.22 0.79 1.44
CA PRO A 71 -10.86 2.10 0.92
C PRO A 71 -11.46 2.28 -0.49
N ASP A 72 -11.70 3.52 -0.90
CA ASP A 72 -12.12 3.80 -2.28
C ASP A 72 -11.01 3.42 -3.26
N LEU A 73 -11.21 2.31 -3.96
CA LEU A 73 -10.24 1.73 -4.89
C LEU A 73 -10.16 2.49 -6.23
N THR A 74 -11.18 3.28 -6.56
CA THR A 74 -11.31 3.96 -7.86
C THR A 74 -10.67 5.34 -7.89
N LYS A 75 -10.30 5.86 -6.71
CA LYS A 75 -9.70 7.18 -6.59
C LYS A 75 -8.37 7.27 -7.35
N VAL A 76 -8.27 8.26 -8.23
CA VAL A 76 -7.03 8.66 -8.91
C VAL A 76 -6.44 9.85 -8.14
N PHE A 77 -5.15 9.77 -7.83
CA PHE A 77 -4.44 10.80 -7.08
C PHE A 77 -3.75 11.80 -7.98
N ASP A 78 -3.54 12.99 -7.40
CA ASP A 78 -2.82 14.10 -8.00
C ASP A 78 -1.43 13.63 -8.44
N ASN A 79 -1.21 13.53 -9.76
CA ASN A 79 -0.01 12.90 -10.35
C ASN A 79 1.11 13.93 -10.62
N HIS A 80 1.10 15.04 -9.87
CA HIS A 80 2.01 16.19 -10.02
C HIS A 80 1.93 16.86 -11.42
N ALA A 81 0.78 16.76 -12.09
CA ALA A 81 0.49 17.52 -13.31
C ALA A 81 0.09 18.98 -13.02
#